data_AF-A0A2D8BAV2-F1
#
_entry.id   AF-A0A2D8BAV2-F1
#
_cell.length_a   1.000
_cell.length_b   1.000
_cell.length_c   1.000
_cell.angle_alpha   90.00
_cell.angle_beta   90.00
_cell.angle_gamma   90.00
#
_symmetry.space_group_name_H-M   'P 1'
#
loop_
_entity.id
_entity.type
_entity.pdbx_description
1 polymer ?
#
loop_
_entity_poly.entity_id
_entity_poly.type
_entity_poly.pdbx_seq_one_letter_code
_entity_poly.pdbx_strand_id
1 'polypeptide(L)'
;MLVPPVALPARMRKVAAIAILLASLATDLALAFEVPITPGSRMVYLRVGDGEFTNYPWWQGGGIRPWTDGGVPENGGDVSLVRVQLNANDVGNGVSQAMAGNGRTSSDYDGFQFCNAGQIYVGGFFRRNGNSNNFSAQLSVLAPGTLDSPQGNSIPISEISWTSSGNGDTGAQPIPPGQFAPGSTPLANFVQNSWNESCLSFRYANSDVIAGGTYSATVTFTLVTL
;
A
#
# COMPACT_ATOMS: atom_id res chain seq x y z
N MET A 1 19.33 54.80 27.47
CA MET A 1 20.51 53.92 27.65
C MET A 1 20.31 52.72 26.72
N LEU A 2 20.92 52.74 25.52
CA LEU A 2 20.79 51.67 24.54
C LEU A 2 21.96 50.70 24.69
N VAL A 3 21.67 49.43 24.92
CA VAL A 3 22.67 48.35 24.96
C VAL A 3 23.03 47.98 23.51
N PRO A 4 24.32 47.97 23.12
CA PRO A 4 24.71 47.60 21.77
C PRO A 4 24.59 46.08 21.55
N PRO A 5 24.32 45.62 20.32
CA PRO A 5 24.23 44.20 20.01
C PRO A 5 25.61 43.53 20.14
N VAL A 6 25.67 42.44 20.92
CA VAL A 6 26.87 41.61 21.06
C VAL A 6 27.12 40.89 19.73
N ALA A 7 28.20 41.26 19.05
CA ALA A 7 28.63 40.59 17.84
C ALA A 7 29.19 39.20 18.16
N LEU A 8 28.51 38.15 17.69
CA LEU A 8 29.00 36.77 17.78
C LEU A 8 30.34 36.62 17.03
N PRO A 9 31.33 35.92 17.62
CA PRO A 9 32.66 35.74 17.03
C PRO A 9 32.58 35.01 15.68
N ALA A 10 33.44 35.38 14.72
CA ALA A 10 33.40 34.89 13.33
C ALA A 10 33.48 33.35 13.19
N ARG A 11 34.03 32.65 14.19
CA ARG A 11 34.04 31.18 14.26
C ARG A 11 32.66 30.56 14.51
N MET A 12 31.77 31.23 15.25
CA MET A 12 30.39 30.76 15.49
C MET A 12 29.48 30.94 14.26
N ARG A 13 29.78 31.90 13.37
CA ARG A 13 29.03 32.10 12.10
C ARG A 13 29.22 30.95 11.12
N LYS A 14 30.42 30.35 11.07
CA LYS A 14 30.70 29.20 10.19
C LYS A 14 30.04 27.91 10.67
N VAL A 15 29.96 27.70 11.98
CA VAL A 15 29.27 26.53 12.57
C VAL A 15 27.76 26.64 12.40
N ALA A 16 27.18 27.84 12.57
CA ALA A 16 25.75 28.07 12.34
C ALA A 16 25.35 27.89 10.86
N ALA A 17 26.20 28.31 9.91
CA ALA A 17 25.94 28.11 8.48
C ALA A 17 25.97 26.63 8.08
N ILE A 18 26.86 25.82 8.67
CA ILE A 18 26.93 24.37 8.44
C ILE A 18 25.72 23.66 9.06
N ALA A 19 25.28 24.05 10.26
CA ALA A 19 24.09 23.49 10.90
C ALA A 19 22.79 23.80 10.13
N ILE A 20 22.67 24.98 9.52
CA ILE A 20 21.52 25.34 8.67
C ILE A 20 21.56 24.57 7.34
N LEU A 21 22.75 24.34 6.76
CA LEU A 21 22.92 23.53 5.54
C LEU A 21 22.62 22.03 5.77
N LEU A 22 22.92 21.51 6.96
CA LEU A 22 22.58 20.14 7.39
C LEU A 22 21.10 19.98 7.76
N ALA A 23 20.43 21.04 8.23
CA ALA A 23 18.99 21.03 8.50
C ALA A 23 18.14 21.11 7.21
N SER A 24 18.67 21.65 6.11
CA SER A 24 18.01 21.63 4.79
C SER A 24 18.15 20.32 4.02
N LEU A 25 18.84 19.33 4.60
CA LEU A 25 18.92 17.95 4.09
C LEU A 25 17.88 17.02 4.73
N ALA A 26 16.89 17.57 5.45
CA ALA A 26 15.65 16.84 5.71
C ALA A 26 14.96 16.64 4.35
N THR A 27 15.35 15.59 3.65
CA THR A 27 14.68 15.10 2.46
C THR A 27 13.22 14.88 2.83
N ASP A 28 12.31 15.61 2.18
CA ASP A 28 10.94 15.14 2.08
C ASP A 28 11.03 13.71 1.57
N LEU A 29 10.59 12.76 2.39
CA LEU A 29 10.38 11.38 1.95
C LEU A 29 9.25 11.47 0.93
N ALA A 30 9.59 11.71 -0.33
CA ALA A 30 8.62 11.71 -1.40
C ALA A 30 7.97 10.32 -1.41
N LEU A 31 6.70 10.28 -1.00
CA LEU A 31 5.90 9.08 -1.15
C LEU A 31 5.56 8.93 -2.64
N ALA A 32 5.64 7.69 -3.11
CA ALA A 32 5.11 7.28 -4.40
C ALA A 32 3.58 7.32 -4.35
N PHE A 33 2.92 7.54 -5.48
CA PHE A 33 1.48 7.82 -5.63
C PHE A 33 0.72 8.23 -4.35
N GLU A 34 1.06 9.41 -3.81
CA GLU A 34 0.29 10.09 -2.78
C GLU A 34 -0.20 11.44 -3.33
N VAL A 35 -1.51 11.60 -3.48
CA VAL A 35 -2.09 12.78 -4.12
C VAL A 35 -3.10 13.46 -3.20
N PRO A 36 -2.96 14.78 -2.95
CA PRO A 36 -3.96 15.53 -2.21
C PRO A 36 -5.33 15.47 -2.87
N ILE A 37 -6.37 15.21 -2.08
CA ILE A 37 -7.77 15.27 -2.52
C ILE A 37 -8.50 16.42 -1.85
N THR A 38 -9.57 16.88 -2.49
CA THR A 38 -10.37 17.99 -1.94
C THR A 38 -11.03 17.55 -0.62
N PRO A 39 -10.91 18.33 0.47
CA PRO A 39 -11.62 18.07 1.72
C PRO A 39 -13.13 17.88 1.52
N GLY A 40 -13.78 17.19 2.46
CA GLY A 40 -15.24 17.02 2.40
C GLY A 40 -15.81 16.20 3.54
N SER A 41 -17.04 15.71 3.38
CA SER A 41 -17.68 14.84 4.38
C SER A 41 -16.77 13.69 4.79
N ARG A 42 -16.83 13.30 6.07
CA ARG A 42 -16.01 12.22 6.60
C ARG A 42 -16.30 10.93 5.85
N MET A 43 -15.28 10.36 5.22
CA MET A 43 -15.36 9.12 4.44
C MET A 43 -14.03 8.38 4.53
N VAL A 44 -14.10 7.06 4.59
CA VAL A 44 -12.96 6.17 4.47
C VAL A 44 -13.25 5.20 3.34
N TYR A 45 -12.27 4.98 2.49
CA TYR A 45 -12.36 4.03 1.39
C TYR A 45 -11.07 3.23 1.31
N LEU A 46 -11.22 1.92 1.14
CA LEU A 46 -10.13 1.01 0.86
C LEU A 46 -10.59 0.08 -0.25
N ARG A 47 -9.71 -0.13 -1.22
CA ARG A 47 -9.81 -1.19 -2.22
C ARG A 47 -8.61 -2.10 -2.13
N VAL A 48 -8.87 -3.39 -2.23
CA VAL A 48 -7.86 -4.42 -2.46
C VAL A 48 -8.26 -5.18 -3.72
N GLY A 49 -7.40 -5.12 -4.73
CA GLY A 49 -7.57 -5.69 -6.04
C GLY A 49 -8.82 -5.21 -6.77
N ASP A 50 -9.86 -6.03 -6.82
CA ASP A 50 -11.02 -5.88 -7.70
C ASP A 50 -12.28 -5.29 -7.04
N GLY A 51 -12.15 -4.68 -5.85
CA GLY A 51 -13.27 -4.02 -5.16
C GLY A 51 -14.07 -3.02 -6.02
N GLU A 52 -15.31 -2.71 -5.64
CA GLU A 52 -16.19 -1.91 -6.50
C GLU A 52 -15.98 -0.39 -6.42
N PHE A 53 -16.25 0.28 -7.55
CA PHE A 53 -16.27 1.73 -7.70
C PHE A 53 -17.28 2.06 -8.82
N THR A 54 -18.35 2.79 -8.51
CA THR A 54 -19.50 2.89 -9.41
C THR A 54 -19.42 4.04 -10.39
N ASN A 55 -20.01 3.76 -11.55
CA ASN A 55 -20.30 4.72 -12.59
C ASN A 55 -21.57 5.49 -12.24
N TYR A 56 -21.57 6.80 -12.49
CA TYR A 56 -22.84 7.51 -12.59
C TYR A 56 -23.74 6.84 -13.65
N PRO A 57 -25.03 6.53 -13.33
CA PRO A 57 -25.91 5.70 -14.17
C PRO A 57 -26.25 6.28 -15.55
N TRP A 58 -25.91 7.54 -15.83
CA TRP A 58 -26.14 8.20 -17.12
C TRP A 58 -24.97 8.03 -18.12
N TRP A 59 -23.90 7.32 -17.76
CA TRP A 59 -22.75 7.09 -18.64
C TRP A 59 -22.86 5.76 -19.39
N GLN A 60 -23.07 5.83 -20.71
CA GLN A 60 -23.26 4.67 -21.59
C GLN A 60 -21.93 4.00 -22.01
N GLY A 61 -20.78 4.49 -21.52
CA GLY A 61 -19.44 4.06 -21.97
C GLY A 61 -18.84 2.82 -21.28
N GLY A 62 -19.56 2.18 -20.35
CA GLY A 62 -19.17 0.86 -19.82
C GLY A 62 -17.73 0.73 -19.31
N GLY A 63 -17.32 1.52 -18.31
CA GLY A 63 -16.03 1.40 -17.65
C GLY A 63 -16.01 2.20 -16.34
N ILE A 64 -15.29 1.71 -15.31
CA ILE A 64 -15.23 2.36 -13.98
C ILE A 64 -14.67 3.78 -14.12
N ARG A 65 -15.40 4.79 -13.66
CA ARG A 65 -14.90 6.18 -13.60
C ARG A 65 -13.88 6.32 -12.47
N PRO A 66 -12.69 6.88 -12.73
CA PRO A 66 -11.77 7.22 -11.66
C PRO A 66 -12.34 8.33 -10.77
N TRP A 67 -11.73 8.53 -9.60
CA TRP A 67 -12.10 9.57 -8.64
C TRP A 67 -12.12 10.96 -9.26
N THR A 68 -11.13 11.29 -10.09
CA THR A 68 -11.04 12.59 -10.77
C THR A 68 -12.19 12.84 -11.75
N ASP A 69 -12.87 11.78 -12.21
CA ASP A 69 -14.03 11.85 -13.10
C ASP A 69 -15.36 11.63 -12.37
N GLY A 70 -15.36 11.78 -11.03
CA GLY A 70 -16.55 11.72 -10.21
C GLY A 70 -17.06 10.31 -9.95
N GLY A 71 -16.20 9.28 -10.06
CA GLY A 71 -16.56 7.94 -9.60
C GLY A 71 -16.75 7.90 -8.07
N VAL A 72 -17.56 6.95 -7.63
CA VAL A 72 -18.02 6.85 -6.24
C VAL A 72 -17.55 5.52 -5.64
N PRO A 73 -16.90 5.54 -4.46
CA PRO A 73 -16.62 4.34 -3.68
C PRO A 73 -17.84 3.47 -3.44
N GLU A 74 -17.73 2.16 -3.65
CA GLU A 74 -18.77 1.18 -3.32
C GLU A 74 -18.23 0.02 -2.49
N ASN A 75 -19.16 -0.79 -2.00
CA ASN A 75 -18.87 -2.04 -1.32
C ASN A 75 -19.24 -3.21 -2.25
N GLY A 76 -18.25 -4.03 -2.61
CA GLY A 76 -18.42 -5.15 -3.52
C GLY A 76 -17.09 -5.57 -4.14
N GLY A 77 -17.15 -6.35 -5.22
CA GLY A 77 -16.01 -7.03 -5.86
C GLY A 77 -15.78 -8.44 -5.35
N ASP A 78 -15.00 -9.24 -6.10
CA ASP A 78 -14.61 -10.58 -5.68
C ASP A 78 -13.40 -10.51 -4.73
N VAL A 79 -13.06 -11.67 -4.14
CA VAL A 79 -11.80 -11.80 -3.41
C VAL A 79 -10.68 -12.01 -4.42
N SER A 80 -9.77 -11.04 -4.51
CA SER A 80 -8.58 -11.17 -5.33
C SER A 80 -7.73 -12.39 -4.94
N LEU A 81 -7.31 -13.14 -5.96
CA LEU A 81 -6.54 -14.37 -5.85
C LEU A 81 -5.07 -14.11 -6.20
N VAL A 82 -4.18 -14.61 -5.36
CA VAL A 82 -2.74 -14.67 -5.60
C VAL A 82 -2.31 -16.13 -5.49
N ARG A 83 -1.61 -16.65 -6.51
CA ARG A 83 -1.21 -18.06 -6.53
C ARG A 83 0.12 -18.30 -7.23
N VAL A 84 0.75 -19.40 -6.89
CA VAL A 84 1.89 -19.97 -7.61
C VAL A 84 1.69 -21.47 -7.73
N GLN A 85 2.16 -22.05 -8.82
CA GLN A 85 2.18 -23.49 -9.03
C GLN A 85 3.62 -23.95 -9.19
N LEU A 86 4.00 -24.95 -8.41
CA LEU A 86 5.36 -25.51 -8.41
C LEU A 86 5.34 -26.92 -8.97
N ASN A 87 6.41 -27.30 -9.67
CA ASN A 87 6.63 -28.70 -10.00
C ASN A 87 7.09 -29.45 -8.75
N ALA A 88 6.83 -30.75 -8.69
CA ALA A 88 7.21 -31.58 -7.54
C ALA A 88 8.72 -31.51 -7.22
N ASN A 89 9.57 -31.36 -8.24
CA ASN A 89 11.03 -31.26 -8.08
C ASN A 89 11.50 -29.90 -7.56
N ASP A 90 10.62 -28.89 -7.56
CA ASP A 90 10.95 -27.52 -7.16
C ASP A 90 10.49 -27.22 -5.72
N VAL A 91 9.73 -28.11 -5.08
CA VAL A 91 9.20 -27.88 -3.72
C VAL A 91 10.31 -27.92 -2.68
N GLY A 92 10.36 -26.91 -1.80
CA GLY A 92 11.27 -26.84 -0.66
C GLY A 92 12.75 -26.68 -1.04
N ASN A 93 13.04 -26.20 -2.25
CA ASN A 93 14.41 -25.98 -2.71
C ASN A 93 15.01 -24.63 -2.26
N GLY A 94 14.26 -23.83 -1.49
CA GLY A 94 14.68 -22.52 -0.99
C GLY A 94 14.75 -21.41 -2.06
N VAL A 95 14.39 -21.71 -3.31
CA VAL A 95 14.31 -20.71 -4.38
C VAL A 95 12.95 -20.05 -4.32
N SER A 96 12.93 -18.75 -4.03
CA SER A 96 11.70 -17.96 -3.97
C SER A 96 10.98 -17.90 -5.33
N GLN A 97 9.66 -18.03 -5.27
CA GLN A 97 8.78 -18.18 -6.42
C GLN A 97 7.84 -16.97 -6.50
N ALA A 98 7.80 -16.32 -7.66
CA ALA A 98 6.87 -15.23 -7.91
C ALA A 98 5.43 -15.78 -7.97
N MET A 99 4.52 -15.09 -7.29
CA MET A 99 3.10 -15.42 -7.35
C MET A 99 2.39 -14.49 -8.32
N ALA A 100 1.39 -15.01 -9.02
CA ALA A 100 0.56 -14.26 -9.94
C ALA A 100 -0.78 -13.89 -9.26
N GLY A 101 -1.05 -12.59 -9.17
CA GLY A 101 -2.33 -12.01 -8.79
C GLY A 101 -3.28 -11.80 -9.97
N ASN A 102 -4.57 -11.64 -9.70
CA ASN A 102 -5.60 -11.27 -10.67
C ASN A 102 -6.10 -9.82 -10.50
N GLY A 103 -5.32 -8.97 -9.84
CA GLY A 103 -5.71 -7.60 -9.51
C GLY A 103 -5.86 -6.70 -10.74
N ARG A 104 -6.56 -5.59 -10.53
CA ARG A 104 -6.73 -4.53 -11.51
C ARG A 104 -5.39 -3.85 -11.85
N THR A 105 -5.25 -3.36 -13.08
CA THR A 105 -4.04 -2.67 -13.54
C THR A 105 -4.15 -1.16 -13.63
N SER A 106 -5.35 -0.59 -13.62
CA SER A 106 -5.58 0.87 -13.67
C SER A 106 -5.75 1.47 -12.28
N SER A 107 -5.26 2.70 -12.09
CA SER A 107 -5.50 3.54 -10.92
C SER A 107 -6.99 3.84 -10.75
N ASP A 108 -7.47 3.86 -9.51
CA ASP A 108 -8.82 4.34 -9.22
C ASP A 108 -8.86 5.85 -9.00
N TYR A 109 -7.70 6.50 -8.84
CA TYR A 109 -7.61 7.95 -8.78
C TYR A 109 -7.87 8.61 -10.13
N ASP A 110 -7.16 8.18 -11.18
CA ASP A 110 -7.16 8.85 -12.50
C ASP A 110 -7.41 7.92 -13.71
N GLY A 111 -7.48 6.60 -13.50
CA GLY A 111 -7.80 5.62 -14.53
C GLY A 111 -6.62 5.22 -15.42
N PHE A 112 -5.41 5.77 -15.22
CA PHE A 112 -4.23 5.38 -15.99
C PHE A 112 -3.67 4.02 -15.55
N GLN A 113 -2.87 3.40 -16.40
CA GLN A 113 -2.18 2.15 -16.08
C GLN A 113 -1.19 2.38 -14.93
N PHE A 114 -1.48 1.79 -13.78
CA PHE A 114 -0.70 1.96 -12.55
C PHE A 114 -0.02 0.67 -12.09
N CYS A 115 -0.74 -0.46 -12.12
CA CYS A 115 -0.17 -1.78 -11.82
C CYS A 115 0.11 -2.59 -13.08
N ASN A 116 1.03 -3.54 -12.98
CA ASN A 116 1.31 -4.54 -13.99
C ASN A 116 0.44 -5.79 -13.78
N ALA A 117 0.21 -6.55 -14.86
CA ALA A 117 -0.48 -7.83 -14.76
C ALA A 117 0.24 -8.77 -13.78
N GLY A 118 -0.51 -9.46 -12.93
CA GLY A 118 0.05 -10.30 -11.87
C GLY A 118 0.23 -9.61 -10.51
N GLN A 119 0.01 -8.30 -10.42
CA GLN A 119 0.04 -7.55 -9.15
C GLN A 119 -1.35 -7.40 -8.55
N ILE A 120 -1.42 -7.06 -7.26
CA ILE A 120 -2.65 -6.64 -6.59
C ILE A 120 -2.59 -5.14 -6.32
N TYR A 121 -3.52 -4.40 -6.91
CA TYR A 121 -3.73 -2.99 -6.59
C TYR A 121 -4.26 -2.85 -5.17
N VAL A 122 -3.67 -1.97 -4.36
CA VAL A 122 -4.22 -1.57 -3.06
C VAL A 122 -4.21 -0.05 -3.00
N GLY A 123 -5.37 0.53 -2.76
CA GLY A 123 -5.48 1.98 -2.71
C GLY A 123 -6.69 2.45 -1.93
N GLY A 124 -6.68 3.73 -1.58
CA GLY A 124 -7.75 4.30 -0.79
C GLY A 124 -7.41 5.67 -0.22
N PHE A 125 -8.31 6.15 0.63
CA PHE A 125 -8.16 7.46 1.26
C PHE A 125 -8.94 7.54 2.56
N PHE A 126 -8.58 8.53 3.36
CA PHE A 126 -9.39 9.04 4.46
C PHE A 126 -9.68 10.53 4.23
N ARG A 127 -10.94 10.87 3.98
CA ARG A 127 -11.38 12.23 3.63
C ARG A 127 -12.16 12.84 4.79
N ARG A 128 -11.93 14.12 5.07
CA ARG A 128 -12.65 14.89 6.10
C ARG A 128 -12.55 16.41 5.85
N ASN A 129 -13.50 17.18 6.38
CA ASN A 129 -13.49 18.63 6.35
C ASN A 129 -12.26 19.23 7.06
N GLY A 130 -11.77 20.34 6.53
CA GLY A 130 -10.53 20.98 6.98
C GLY A 130 -9.29 20.27 6.44
N ASN A 131 -8.10 20.77 6.77
CA ASN A 131 -6.83 20.19 6.33
C ASN A 131 -5.75 20.30 7.42
N SER A 132 -6.06 19.79 8.62
CA SER A 132 -5.16 19.93 9.77
C SER A 132 -3.97 18.98 9.72
N ASN A 133 -3.97 17.98 8.83
CA ASN A 133 -3.00 16.87 8.77
C ASN A 133 -2.79 16.12 10.11
N ASN A 134 -3.66 16.37 11.09
CA ASN A 134 -3.60 15.80 12.44
C ASN A 134 -4.42 14.51 12.57
N PHE A 135 -5.08 14.10 11.49
CA PHE A 135 -5.91 12.90 11.46
C PHE A 135 -5.38 11.95 10.39
N SER A 136 -5.51 10.66 10.65
CA SER A 136 -5.14 9.61 9.72
C SER A 136 -6.06 8.40 9.88
N ALA A 137 -6.03 7.51 8.89
CA ALA A 137 -6.57 6.18 9.02
C ALA A 137 -5.44 5.15 8.95
N GLN A 138 -5.46 4.16 9.81
CA GLN A 138 -4.48 3.08 9.82
C GLN A 138 -4.95 1.93 8.94
N LEU A 139 -4.10 1.59 7.96
CA LEU A 139 -4.21 0.35 7.22
C LEU A 139 -3.55 -0.77 8.04
N SER A 140 -4.27 -1.87 8.24
CA SER A 140 -3.77 -3.08 8.85
C SER A 140 -4.08 -4.30 8.00
N VAL A 141 -3.35 -5.37 8.23
CA VAL A 141 -3.56 -6.67 7.60
C VAL A 141 -3.72 -7.75 8.65
N LEU A 142 -4.77 -8.57 8.50
CA LEU A 142 -5.04 -9.74 9.33
C LEU A 142 -4.78 -10.99 8.51
N ALA A 143 -3.82 -11.80 8.95
CA ALA A 143 -3.47 -13.06 8.29
C ALA A 143 -3.63 -14.26 9.25
N PRO A 144 -4.04 -15.45 8.75
CA PRO A 144 -4.03 -16.68 9.53
C PRO A 144 -2.58 -17.11 9.83
N GLY A 145 -2.39 -18.08 10.72
CA GLY A 145 -1.05 -18.61 11.02
C GLY A 145 -0.42 -19.39 9.86
N THR A 146 -1.25 -20.02 9.03
CA THR A 146 -0.83 -20.95 7.99
C THR A 146 -1.71 -20.82 6.74
N LEU A 147 -1.18 -21.30 5.61
CA LEU A 147 -1.96 -21.78 4.48
C LEU A 147 -2.21 -23.28 4.69
N ASP A 148 -3.45 -23.72 4.57
CA ASP A 148 -3.83 -25.09 4.88
C ASP A 148 -4.23 -25.87 3.63
N SER A 149 -3.98 -27.17 3.66
CA SER A 149 -4.42 -28.12 2.65
C SER A 149 -5.60 -28.97 3.15
N PRO A 150 -6.47 -29.49 2.26
CA PRO A 150 -7.54 -30.41 2.63
C PRO A 150 -7.05 -31.70 3.33
N GLN A 151 -5.77 -32.06 3.14
CA GLN A 151 -5.15 -33.25 3.72
C GLN A 151 -4.56 -33.01 5.13
N GLY A 152 -4.71 -31.80 5.69
CA GLY A 152 -4.24 -31.46 7.03
C GLY A 152 -2.76 -31.06 7.12
N ASN A 153 -2.08 -30.88 5.99
CA ASN A 153 -0.76 -30.25 5.96
C ASN A 153 -0.89 -28.73 5.92
N SER A 154 0.12 -28.02 6.42
CA SER A 154 0.15 -26.56 6.45
C SER A 154 1.50 -25.98 6.01
N ILE A 155 1.45 -24.74 5.52
CA ILE A 155 2.61 -23.89 5.23
C ILE A 155 2.52 -22.66 6.13
N PRO A 156 3.58 -22.23 6.84
CA PRO A 156 3.56 -20.98 7.60
C PRO A 156 3.21 -19.78 6.72
N ILE A 157 2.32 -18.89 7.19
CA ILE A 157 1.96 -17.68 6.41
C ILE A 157 3.16 -16.76 6.15
N SER A 158 4.17 -16.84 7.01
CA SER A 158 5.44 -16.12 6.88
C SER A 158 6.22 -16.50 5.62
N GLU A 159 5.89 -17.61 4.95
CA GLU A 159 6.46 -17.92 3.63
C GLU A 159 6.01 -16.94 2.53
N ILE A 160 4.98 -16.12 2.79
CA ILE A 160 4.43 -15.19 1.82
C ILE A 160 4.89 -13.76 2.15
N SER A 161 5.52 -13.12 1.17
CA SER A 161 5.99 -11.74 1.23
C SER A 161 5.55 -10.95 0.00
N TRP A 162 5.66 -9.63 0.05
CA TRP A 162 5.39 -8.77 -1.09
C TRP A 162 6.39 -7.61 -1.20
N THR A 163 6.56 -7.14 -2.43
CA THR A 163 7.15 -5.84 -2.73
C THR A 163 6.05 -4.87 -3.17
N SER A 164 6.25 -3.58 -2.93
CA SER A 164 5.34 -2.53 -3.38
C SER A 164 5.96 -1.71 -4.50
N SER A 165 5.13 -1.24 -5.44
CA SER A 165 5.55 -0.46 -6.61
C SER A 165 4.37 0.30 -7.20
N GLY A 166 4.61 1.18 -8.17
CA GLY A 166 3.60 1.77 -9.03
C GLY A 166 4.25 2.22 -10.32
N ASN A 167 3.56 2.14 -11.44
CA ASN A 167 4.12 2.58 -12.72
C ASN A 167 4.31 4.11 -12.69
N GLY A 168 5.55 4.55 -12.95
CA GLY A 168 5.91 5.97 -12.88
C GLY A 168 6.36 6.45 -11.49
N ASP A 169 6.24 5.60 -10.46
CA ASP A 169 6.68 5.94 -9.12
C ASP A 169 8.19 5.74 -8.92
N THR A 170 8.81 6.66 -8.19
CA THR A 170 10.23 6.57 -7.78
C THR A 170 10.43 6.79 -6.28
N GLY A 171 9.36 7.07 -5.54
CA GLY A 171 9.37 7.35 -4.10
C GLY A 171 9.13 6.13 -3.21
N ALA A 172 9.07 6.36 -1.90
CA ALA A 172 8.68 5.33 -0.95
C ALA A 172 7.18 5.02 -1.10
N GLN A 173 6.81 3.75 -1.23
CA GLN A 173 5.41 3.38 -1.48
C GLN A 173 4.54 3.64 -0.23
N PRO A 174 3.32 4.22 -0.37
CA PRO A 174 2.41 4.48 0.74
C PRO A 174 2.09 3.23 1.53
N ILE A 175 2.01 2.09 0.84
CA ILE A 175 1.92 0.77 1.44
C ILE A 175 3.31 0.13 1.29
N PRO A 176 4.08 0.00 2.37
CA PRO A 176 5.45 -0.49 2.28
C PRO A 176 5.50 -1.98 1.88
N PRO A 177 6.65 -2.45 1.36
CA PRO A 177 6.90 -3.88 1.20
C PRO A 177 6.85 -4.59 2.56
N GLY A 178 6.53 -5.88 2.57
CA GLY A 178 6.36 -6.60 3.82
C GLY A 178 6.28 -8.11 3.67
N GLN A 179 6.04 -8.76 4.80
CA GLN A 179 5.88 -10.20 4.94
C GLN A 179 4.70 -10.44 5.87
N PHE A 180 3.89 -11.46 5.60
CA PHE A 180 2.78 -11.77 6.49
C PHE A 180 3.27 -12.35 7.80
N ALA A 181 2.61 -11.94 8.88
CA ALA A 181 2.76 -12.51 10.21
C ALA A 181 1.37 -12.91 10.72
N PRO A 182 1.26 -13.95 11.56
CA PRO A 182 -0.02 -14.37 12.13
C PRO A 182 -0.67 -13.23 12.93
N GLY A 183 -1.98 -13.04 12.75
CA GLY A 183 -2.75 -12.02 13.45
C GLY A 183 -2.79 -10.69 12.71
N SER A 184 -3.19 -9.63 13.44
CA SER A 184 -3.35 -8.28 12.89
C SER A 184 -2.08 -7.47 13.02
N THR A 185 -1.58 -6.93 11.91
CA THR A 185 -0.36 -6.12 11.84
C THR A 185 -0.66 -4.78 11.15
N PRO A 186 -0.27 -3.62 11.73
CA PRO A 186 -0.38 -2.34 11.07
C PRO A 186 0.61 -2.24 9.89
N LEU A 187 0.18 -1.66 8.77
CA LEU A 187 0.99 -1.51 7.56
C LEU A 187 1.34 -0.06 7.24
N ALA A 188 0.35 0.84 7.28
CA ALA A 188 0.51 2.22 6.85
C ALA A 188 -0.49 3.14 7.54
N ASN A 189 -0.23 4.45 7.49
CA ASN A 189 -1.19 5.47 7.90
C ASN A 189 -1.50 6.36 6.70
N PHE A 190 -2.78 6.48 6.35
CA PHE A 190 -3.25 7.38 5.30
C PHE A 190 -3.60 8.71 5.95
N VAL A 191 -2.82 9.74 5.64
CA VAL A 191 -3.07 11.09 6.14
C VAL A 191 -4.41 11.60 5.58
N GLN A 192 -5.10 12.40 6.39
CA GLN A 192 -6.33 13.07 5.98
C GLN A 192 -6.19 13.75 4.61
N ASN A 193 -7.23 13.60 3.78
CA ASN A 193 -7.38 14.22 2.47
C ASN A 193 -6.23 13.89 1.51
N SER A 194 -5.73 12.67 1.61
CA SER A 194 -4.70 12.13 0.73
C SER A 194 -5.17 10.81 0.12
N TRP A 195 -5.01 10.68 -1.18
CA TRP A 195 -5.22 9.43 -1.91
C TRP A 195 -3.90 8.68 -2.03
N ASN A 196 -3.91 7.40 -1.67
CA ASN A 196 -2.71 6.56 -1.58
C ASN A 196 -2.91 5.30 -2.42
N GLU A 197 -1.96 4.97 -3.29
CA GLU A 197 -2.00 3.74 -4.11
C GLU A 197 -0.66 3.00 -4.06
N SER A 198 -0.72 1.67 -4.14
CA SER A 198 0.45 0.81 -4.35
C SER A 198 0.04 -0.48 -5.06
N CYS A 199 0.94 -1.05 -5.84
CA CYS A 199 0.82 -2.33 -6.51
C CYS A 199 1.71 -3.36 -5.81
N LEU A 200 1.08 -4.39 -5.23
CA LEU A 200 1.76 -5.43 -4.48
C LEU A 200 2.11 -6.62 -5.39
N SER A 201 3.39 -6.99 -5.42
CA SER A 201 3.88 -8.22 -6.06
C SER A 201 4.23 -9.24 -5.00
N PHE A 202 3.58 -10.41 -5.03
CA PHE A 202 3.75 -11.43 -4.00
C PHE A 202 4.80 -12.49 -4.37
N ARG A 203 5.44 -13.05 -3.35
CA ARG A 203 6.40 -14.15 -3.47
C ARG A 203 6.17 -15.19 -2.38
N TYR A 204 6.34 -16.45 -2.77
CA TYR A 204 6.47 -17.58 -1.88
C TYR A 204 7.95 -17.89 -1.67
N ALA A 205 8.40 -18.01 -0.41
CA ALA A 205 9.82 -18.25 -0.10
C ALA A 205 10.27 -19.67 -0.49
N ASN A 206 9.38 -20.66 -0.38
CA ASN A 206 9.63 -22.06 -0.74
C ASN A 206 10.77 -22.67 0.09
N SER A 207 10.85 -22.29 1.37
CA SER A 207 11.88 -22.76 2.30
C SER A 207 11.64 -24.19 2.78
N ASP A 208 10.36 -24.56 2.90
CA ASP A 208 9.95 -25.79 3.56
C ASP A 208 9.69 -26.93 2.55
N VAL A 209 10.19 -28.12 2.87
CA VAL A 209 9.83 -29.34 2.13
C VAL A 209 8.48 -29.83 2.64
N ILE A 210 7.45 -29.62 1.83
CA ILE A 210 6.06 -29.95 2.15
C ILE A 210 5.52 -31.02 1.22
N ALA A 211 4.43 -31.67 1.65
CA ALA A 211 3.71 -32.61 0.78
C ALA A 211 3.13 -31.86 -0.44
N GLY A 212 3.03 -32.56 -1.58
CA GLY A 212 2.36 -32.02 -2.75
C GLY A 212 0.87 -31.79 -2.46
N GLY A 213 0.35 -30.62 -2.85
CA GLY A 213 -1.05 -30.27 -2.62
C GLY A 213 -1.36 -28.82 -2.96
N THR A 214 -2.63 -28.43 -2.80
CA THR A 214 -3.05 -27.04 -2.84
C THR A 214 -3.19 -26.53 -1.42
N TYR A 215 -2.56 -25.39 -1.14
CA TYR A 215 -2.58 -24.72 0.15
C TYR A 215 -3.22 -23.36 -0.03
N SER A 216 -4.11 -22.96 0.87
CA SER A 216 -4.85 -21.71 0.73
C SER A 216 -5.03 -21.00 2.07
N ALA A 217 -5.06 -19.68 2.01
CA ALA A 217 -5.35 -18.79 3.12
C ALA A 217 -6.07 -17.56 2.59
N THR A 218 -6.87 -16.92 3.46
CA THR A 218 -7.47 -15.62 3.18
C THR A 218 -6.87 -14.59 4.12
N VAL A 219 -6.44 -13.47 3.55
CA VAL A 219 -5.88 -12.33 4.28
C VAL A 219 -6.81 -11.13 4.11
N THR A 220 -7.05 -10.38 5.18
CA THR A 220 -7.98 -9.24 5.19
C THR A 220 -7.22 -7.95 5.47
N PHE A 221 -7.31 -6.98 4.55
CA PHE A 221 -6.84 -5.62 4.79
C PHE A 221 -7.97 -4.77 5.33
N THR A 222 -7.68 -3.92 6.32
CA THR A 222 -8.68 -3.04 6.93
C THR A 222 -8.11 -1.63 7.05
N LEU A 223 -8.92 -0.62 6.73
CA LEU A 223 -8.57 0.79 6.93
C LEU A 223 -9.51 1.39 7.97
N VAL A 224 -8.98 1.86 9.11
CA VAL A 224 -9.77 2.41 10.22
C VAL A 224 -9.23 3.78 10.61
N THR A 225 -10.12 4.75 10.79
CA THR A 225 -9.73 6.09 11.25
C THR A 225 -9.20 6.05 12.69
N LEU A 226 -8.10 6.74 12.96
CA LEU A 226 -7.51 6.94 14.29
C LEU A 226 -8.15 8.13 15.03
#